data_AF-A0A0K0N3N5-F1
#
_entry.id   AF-A0A0K0N3N5-F1
#
_cell.length_a   1.000
_cell.length_b   1.000
_cell.length_c   1.000
_cell.angle_alpha   90.00
_cell.angle_beta   90.00
_cell.angle_gamma   90.00
#
_symmetry.space_group_name_H-M   'P 1'
#
loop_
_entity.id
_entity.type
_entity.pdbx_description
1 polymer ?
#
loop_
_entity_poly.entity_id
_entity_poly.type
_entity_poly.pdbx_seq_one_letter_code
_entity_poly.pdbx_strand_id
1 'polypeptide(L)'
;KVPPVVKVTRKDSNEGLETLLCQAHGFYPKAIDVTWRRNGEVRQGDTHRGVVSPNTDGTYYTWLSIEVDPQQRSHYQCHVEHDGLQDPLDLNVEESASSLWLIGVAIASVIVLVLIVVGVAF
;
A
#
# COMPACT_ATOMS: atom_id res chain seq x y z
N LYS A 1 19.33 12.80 10.92
CA LYS A 1 18.43 11.63 10.83
C LYS A 1 17.51 11.86 9.65
N VAL A 2 17.20 10.83 8.87
CA VAL A 2 16.34 10.92 7.69
C VAL A 2 15.17 9.96 7.92
N PRO A 3 13.92 10.45 7.96
CA PRO A 3 12.75 9.59 8.16
C PRO A 3 12.52 8.67 6.95
N PRO A 4 11.89 7.49 7.14
CA PRO A 4 11.54 6.61 6.05
C PRO A 4 10.41 7.17 5.20
N VAL A 5 10.52 6.98 3.90
CA VAL A 5 9.37 7.04 2.99
C VAL A 5 8.75 5.65 2.94
N VAL A 6 7.51 5.54 3.39
CA VAL A 6 6.84 4.25 3.53
C VAL A 6 5.70 4.11 2.54
N LYS A 7 5.62 2.95 1.88
CA LYS A 7 4.57 2.62 0.91
C LYS A 7 3.95 1.28 1.27
N VAL A 8 2.62 1.26 1.31
CA VAL A 8 1.84 0.02 1.46
C VAL A 8 1.22 -0.33 0.11
N THR A 9 1.40 -1.58 -0.32
CA THR A 9 0.82 -2.12 -1.54
C THR A 9 0.19 -3.48 -1.26
N ARG A 10 -0.64 -3.93 -2.19
CA ARG A 10 -1.26 -5.24 -2.13
C ARG A 10 -1.14 -5.96 -3.47
N LYS A 11 -1.16 -7.27 -3.42
CA LYS A 11 -1.13 -8.13 -4.58
C LYS A 11 -1.97 -9.37 -4.33
N ASP A 12 -2.81 -9.76 -5.28
CA ASP A 12 -3.50 -11.04 -5.23
C ASP A 12 -2.48 -12.19 -5.17
N SER A 13 -2.69 -13.11 -4.24
CA SER A 13 -1.91 -14.33 -4.08
C SER A 13 -2.71 -15.55 -4.59
N ASN A 14 -2.16 -16.74 -4.41
CA ASN A 14 -2.89 -17.97 -4.71
C ASN A 14 -4.00 -18.23 -3.69
N GLU A 15 -4.93 -19.11 -4.06
CA GLU A 15 -5.97 -19.64 -3.15
C GLU A 15 -6.95 -18.58 -2.59
N GLY A 16 -7.08 -17.43 -3.28
CA GLY A 16 -8.00 -16.36 -2.88
C GLY A 16 -7.49 -15.47 -1.74
N LEU A 17 -6.21 -15.59 -1.38
CA LEU A 17 -5.53 -14.72 -0.42
C LEU A 17 -4.93 -13.50 -1.11
N GLU A 18 -4.56 -12.50 -0.30
CA GLU A 18 -3.90 -11.28 -0.73
C GLU A 18 -2.60 -11.09 0.06
N THR A 19 -1.49 -10.81 -0.64
CA THR A 19 -0.25 -10.40 0.02
C THR A 19 -0.25 -8.89 0.20
N LEU A 20 -0.13 -8.44 1.45
CA LEU A 20 0.15 -7.06 1.80
C LEU A 20 1.66 -6.86 1.89
N LEU A 21 2.16 -5.75 1.34
CA LEU A 21 3.57 -5.39 1.33
C LEU A 21 3.76 -3.96 1.83
N CYS A 22 4.52 -3.80 2.91
CA CYS A 22 4.95 -2.52 3.45
C CYS A 22 6.43 -2.31 3.18
N GLN A 23 6.80 -1.23 2.52
CA GLN A 23 8.17 -0.92 2.12
C GLN A 23 8.61 0.39 2.76
N ALA A 24 9.76 0.40 3.45
CA ALA A 24 10.36 1.61 4.03
C ALA A 24 11.68 1.92 3.32
N HIS A 25 11.77 3.09 2.70
CA HIS A 25 12.91 3.52 1.87
C HIS A 25 13.56 4.80 2.43
N GLY A 26 14.84 5.00 2.10
CA GLY A 26 15.51 6.30 2.23
C GLY A 26 15.81 6.73 3.67
N PHE A 27 15.80 5.81 4.64
CA PHE A 27 15.91 6.16 6.06
C PHE A 27 17.34 6.08 6.60
N TYR A 28 17.63 6.86 7.65
CA TYR A 28 18.88 6.83 8.40
C TYR A 28 18.69 7.35 9.84
N PRO A 29 19.17 6.69 10.90
CA PRO A 29 20.11 5.56 10.92
C PRO A 29 19.48 4.21 10.56
N LYS A 30 20.29 3.15 10.52
CA LYS A 30 19.88 1.77 10.17
C LYS A 30 18.79 1.20 11.09
N ALA A 31 18.80 1.59 12.35
CA ALA A 31 17.82 1.11 13.33
C ALA A 31 16.42 1.62 12.96
N ILE A 32 15.51 0.68 12.73
CA ILE A 32 14.10 0.92 12.40
C ILE A 32 13.29 -0.25 12.95
N ASP A 33 12.07 0.01 13.42
CA ASP A 33 11.08 -1.03 13.64
C ASP A 33 9.90 -0.85 12.69
N VAL A 34 9.52 -1.93 12.03
CA VAL A 34 8.43 -1.97 11.04
C VAL A 34 7.63 -3.21 11.38
N THR A 35 6.34 -3.07 11.66
CA THR A 35 5.48 -4.19 12.07
C THR A 35 4.14 -4.16 11.35
N TRP A 36 3.57 -5.33 11.09
CA TRP A 36 2.15 -5.43 10.75
C TRP A 36 1.34 -5.48 12.04
N ARG A 37 0.33 -4.63 12.15
CA ARG A 37 -0.67 -4.65 13.22
C ARG A 37 -2.02 -5.03 12.67
N ARG A 38 -2.75 -5.87 13.39
CA ARG A 38 -4.14 -6.21 13.11
C ARG A 38 -4.98 -5.78 14.30
N ASN A 39 -5.89 -4.84 14.12
CA ASN A 39 -6.69 -4.27 15.21
C ASN A 39 -5.84 -3.81 16.42
N GLY A 40 -4.65 -3.26 16.16
CA GLY A 40 -3.69 -2.83 17.19
C GLY A 40 -2.73 -3.92 17.69
N GLU A 41 -2.97 -5.19 17.40
CA GLU A 41 -2.09 -6.29 17.82
C GLU A 41 -1.00 -6.59 16.79
N VAL A 42 0.25 -6.72 17.25
CA VAL A 42 1.40 -7.01 16.39
C VAL A 42 1.34 -8.45 15.85
N ARG A 43 1.47 -8.60 14.53
CA ARG A 43 1.53 -9.89 13.84
C ARG A 43 2.97 -10.24 13.47
N GLN A 44 3.58 -11.14 14.24
CA GLN A 44 4.97 -11.59 14.01
C GLN A 44 5.06 -12.91 13.26
N GLY A 45 4.21 -13.90 13.59
CA GLY A 45 4.35 -15.29 13.09
C GLY A 45 4.14 -15.46 11.58
N ASP A 46 3.23 -14.67 11.01
CA ASP A 46 2.86 -14.76 9.58
C ASP A 46 3.57 -13.70 8.72
N THR A 47 4.44 -12.90 9.34
CA THR A 47 5.10 -11.77 8.71
C THR A 47 6.47 -12.17 8.20
N HIS A 48 6.68 -11.97 6.91
CA HIS A 48 7.99 -12.08 6.27
C HIS A 48 8.67 -10.71 6.31
N ARG A 49 9.94 -10.66 6.73
CA ARG A 49 10.72 -9.43 6.85
C ARG A 49 11.99 -9.52 6.00
N GLY A 50 12.19 -8.52 5.14
CA GLY A 50 13.43 -8.33 4.40
C GLY A 50 14.55 -7.77 5.28
N VAL A 51 15.79 -8.20 5.01
CA VAL A 51 16.97 -7.65 5.68
C VAL A 51 17.10 -6.16 5.39
N VAL A 52 17.42 -5.37 6.43
CA VAL A 52 17.74 -3.95 6.27
C VAL A 52 19.02 -3.79 5.47
N SER A 53 18.87 -3.29 4.24
CA SER A 53 19.92 -3.23 3.23
C SER A 53 20.34 -1.78 2.95
N PRO A 54 21.62 -1.52 2.71
CA PRO A 54 22.10 -0.17 2.39
C PRO A 54 21.77 0.21 0.94
N ASN A 55 21.47 1.49 0.73
CA ASN A 55 21.33 2.12 -0.58
C ASN A 55 22.62 2.84 -0.98
N THR A 56 22.78 3.13 -2.27
CA THR A 56 23.96 3.83 -2.82
C THR A 56 24.12 5.26 -2.30
N ASP A 57 23.03 5.90 -1.90
CA ASP A 57 23.00 7.25 -1.35
C ASP A 57 23.34 7.31 0.16
N GLY A 58 23.70 6.17 0.77
CA GLY A 58 24.05 6.07 2.19
C GLY A 58 22.85 5.90 3.14
N THR A 59 21.63 5.81 2.60
CA THR A 59 20.41 5.48 3.37
C THR A 59 20.17 3.97 3.41
N TYR A 60 19.05 3.55 4.02
CA TYR A 60 18.67 2.14 4.13
C TYR A 60 17.28 1.86 3.55
N TYR A 61 17.04 0.58 3.28
CA TYR A 61 15.77 0.05 2.79
C TYR A 61 15.42 -1.25 3.53
N THR A 62 14.13 -1.46 3.80
CA THR A 62 13.57 -2.74 4.30
C THR A 62 12.11 -2.89 3.88
N TRP A 63 11.56 -4.09 4.04
CA TRP A 63 10.18 -4.39 3.72
C TRP A 63 9.61 -5.49 4.62
N LEU A 64 8.29 -5.47 4.81
CA LEU A 64 7.52 -6.53 5.45
C LEU A 64 6.39 -6.99 4.53
N SER A 65 6.08 -8.28 4.52
CA SER A 65 4.89 -8.81 3.87
C SER A 65 4.11 -9.78 4.74
N ILE A 66 2.80 -9.84 4.55
CA ILE A 66 1.89 -10.77 5.23
C ILE A 66 0.80 -11.20 4.26
N GLU A 67 0.41 -12.48 4.29
CA GLU A 67 -0.75 -12.98 3.55
C GLU A 67 -2.02 -12.87 4.41
N VAL A 68 -3.09 -12.36 3.82
CA VAL A 68 -4.35 -12.09 4.51
C VAL A 68 -5.53 -12.48 3.65
N ASP A 69 -6.66 -12.74 4.29
CA ASP A 69 -7.96 -12.79 3.62
C ASP A 69 -8.33 -11.35 3.16
N PRO A 70 -8.71 -11.15 1.88
CA PRO A 70 -9.13 -9.84 1.36
C PRO A 70 -10.22 -9.17 2.21
N GLN A 71 -11.14 -9.94 2.81
CA GLN A 71 -12.21 -9.40 3.67
C GLN A 71 -11.69 -8.84 4.99
N GLN A 72 -10.51 -9.28 5.42
CA GLN A 72 -9.90 -8.87 6.68
C GLN A 72 -8.83 -7.78 6.49
N ARG A 73 -8.52 -7.41 5.25
CA ARG A 73 -7.46 -6.46 4.89
C ARG A 73 -7.55 -5.11 5.60
N SER A 74 -8.76 -4.55 5.73
CA SER A 74 -8.98 -3.24 6.35
C SER A 74 -8.59 -3.18 7.82
N HIS A 75 -8.44 -4.34 8.47
CA HIS A 75 -7.99 -4.45 9.86
C HIS A 75 -6.46 -4.38 10.00
N TYR A 76 -5.72 -4.44 8.90
CA TYR A 76 -4.26 -4.43 8.90
C TYR A 76 -3.70 -3.03 8.67
N GLN A 77 -2.65 -2.72 9.42
CA GLN A 77 -1.90 -1.48 9.36
C GLN A 77 -0.40 -1.76 9.42
N CYS A 78 0.39 -1.05 8.62
CA CYS A 78 1.84 -1.05 8.77
C CYS A 78 2.23 0.03 9.76
N HIS A 79 2.84 -0.38 10.87
CA HIS A 79 3.32 0.50 11.92
C HIS A 79 4.84 0.65 11.81
N VAL A 80 5.33 1.89 11.78
CA VAL A 80 6.74 2.22 11.61
C VAL A 80 7.23 3.14 12.71
N GLU A 81 8.24 2.68 13.42
CA GLU A 81 9.00 3.48 14.38
C GLU A 81 10.41 3.72 13.84
N HIS A 82 10.81 4.98 13.79
CA HIS A 82 12.14 5.37 13.35
C HIS A 82 12.57 6.64 14.06
N ASP A 83 13.85 6.70 14.37
CA ASP A 83 14.51 7.81 15.05
C ASP A 83 14.36 9.17 14.35
N GLY A 84 14.08 9.18 13.04
CA GLY A 84 13.83 10.35 12.22
C GLY A 84 12.37 10.80 12.17
N LEU A 85 11.43 10.04 12.73
CA LEU A 85 10.03 10.40 12.86
C LEU A 85 9.77 11.10 14.19
N GLN A 86 8.85 12.07 14.20
CA GLN A 86 8.42 12.73 15.44
C GLN A 86 7.45 11.86 16.24
N ASP A 87 6.55 11.17 15.52
CA ASP A 87 5.60 10.20 16.05
C ASP A 87 5.65 8.93 15.18
N PRO A 88 5.27 7.75 15.71
CA PRO A 88 5.15 6.54 14.91
C PRO A 88 4.19 6.73 13.72
N LEU A 89 4.49 6.07 12.61
CA LEU A 89 3.67 6.14 11.40
C LEU A 89 2.81 4.89 11.27
N ASP A 90 1.49 5.06 11.27
CA ASP A 90 0.51 4.01 11.02
C ASP A 90 -0.12 4.17 9.64
N LEU A 91 0.13 3.22 8.74
CA LEU A 91 -0.36 3.23 7.37
C LEU A 91 -1.41 2.15 7.15
N ASN A 92 -2.61 2.59 6.80
CA ASN A 92 -3.70 1.71 6.38
C ASN A 92 -3.41 1.12 5.00
N VAL A 93 -3.96 -0.07 4.74
CA VAL A 93 -3.97 -0.62 3.38
C VAL A 93 -4.98 0.15 2.53
N GLU A 94 -4.48 0.97 1.61
CA GLU A 94 -5.34 1.76 0.72
C GLU A 94 -6.20 0.85 -0.17
N GLU A 95 -7.48 1.18 -0.34
CA GLU A 95 -8.34 0.55 -1.34
C GLU A 95 -8.00 1.13 -2.71
N SER A 96 -7.58 0.30 -3.68
CA SER A 96 -7.40 0.86 -5.02
C SER A 96 -8.77 1.12 -5.59
N ALA A 97 -8.97 2.34 -6.05
CA ALA A 97 -10.10 2.71 -6.88
C ALA A 97 -10.17 1.71 -8.05
N SER A 98 -11.23 0.90 -8.10
CA SER A 98 -11.39 -0.15 -9.12
C SER A 98 -11.30 0.45 -10.53
N SER A 99 -10.30 0.08 -11.32
CA SER A 99 -10.16 0.62 -12.69
C SER A 99 -11.42 0.48 -13.56
N LEU A 100 -12.31 -0.47 -13.22
CA LEU A 100 -13.60 -0.66 -13.86
C LEU A 100 -14.56 0.54 -13.71
N TRP A 101 -14.57 1.26 -12.58
CA TRP A 101 -15.44 2.44 -12.44
C TRP A 101 -14.98 3.57 -13.37
N LEU A 102 -13.67 3.75 -13.54
CA LEU A 102 -13.09 4.73 -14.46
C LEU A 102 -13.45 4.40 -15.92
N ILE A 103 -13.38 3.12 -16.29
CA ILE A 103 -13.77 2.66 -17.64
C ILE A 103 -15.27 2.89 -17.87
N GLY A 104 -16.12 2.60 -16.87
CA GLY A 104 -17.56 2.85 -16.96
C GLY A 104 -17.91 4.31 -17.19
N VAL A 105 -17.26 5.23 -16.47
CA VAL A 105 -17.45 6.69 -16.65
C VAL A 105 -17.00 7.13 -18.04
N ALA A 106 -15.85 6.63 -18.53
CA ALA A 106 -15.36 6.96 -19.87
C ALA A 106 -16.35 6.52 -20.97
N ILE A 107 -16.85 5.28 -20.90
CA ILE A 107 -17.81 4.77 -21.89
C ILE A 107 -19.11 5.58 -21.89
N ALA A 108 -19.67 5.87 -20.70
CA ALA A 108 -20.90 6.66 -20.59
C ALA A 108 -20.72 8.08 -21.19
N SER A 109 -19.57 8.72 -20.94
CA SER A 109 -19.28 10.04 -21.50
C SER A 109 -19.24 10.04 -23.04
N VAL A 110 -18.68 9.00 -23.65
CA VAL A 110 -18.62 8.85 -25.11
C VAL A 110 -20.01 8.63 -25.71
N ILE A 111 -20.84 7.80 -25.07
CA ILE A 111 -22.22 7.54 -25.54
C ILE A 111 -23.06 8.82 -25.51
N VAL A 112 -22.98 9.61 -24.43
CA VAL A 112 -23.68 10.89 -24.31
C VAL A 112 -23.26 11.86 -25.40
N LEU A 113 -21.95 11.97 -25.67
CA LEU A 113 -21.43 12.82 -26.76
C LEU A 113 -22.00 12.40 -28.13
N VAL A 114 -22.05 11.10 -28.44
CA VAL A 114 -22.59 10.60 -29.70
C VAL A 114 -24.08 10.91 -29.84
N LEU A 115 -24.88 10.72 -28.79
CA LEU A 115 -26.31 11.02 -28.80
C LEU A 115 -26.59 12.51 -29.03
N ILE A 116 -25.78 13.41 -28.45
CA ILE A 116 -25.89 14.86 -28.69
C ILE A 116 -25.59 15.18 -30.15
N VAL A 117 -24.51 14.62 -30.73
CA VAL A 117 -24.16 14.88 -32.13
C VAL A 117 -25.24 14.40 -33.09
N VAL A 118 -25.81 13.21 -32.86
CA VAL A 118 -26.90 12.68 -33.68
C VAL A 118 -28.18 13.50 -33.49
N GLY A 119 -28.56 13.83 -32.25
CA GLY A 119 -29.76 14.62 -31.96
C GLY A 119 -29.69 16.07 -32.45
N VAL A 120 -28.50 16.62 -32.70
CA VAL A 120 -28.30 17.94 -33.31
C VAL A 120 -28.29 17.84 -34.85
N ALA A 121 -28.01 16.67 -35.42
CA ALA A 121 -27.95 16.44 -36.87
C ALA A 121 -29.29 16.04 -37.52
N PHE A 122 -30.32 15.74 -36.72
CA PHE A 122 -31.70 15.43 -37.15
C PHE A 122 -32.66 16.51 -36.65
#